data_AF-A0A1F7XC03-F1
#
_entry.id   AF-A0A1F7XC03-F1
#
_cell.length_a   1.000
_cell.length_b   1.000
_cell.length_c   1.000
_cell.angle_alpha   90.00
_cell.angle_beta   90.00
_cell.angle_gamma   90.00
#
_symmetry.space_group_name_H-M   'P 1'
#
loop_
_entity.id
_entity.type
_entity.pdbx_description
1 polymer ?
#
loop_
_entity_poly.entity_id
_entity_poly.type
_entity_poly.pdbx_seq_one_letter_code
_entity_poly.pdbx_strand_id
1 'polypeptide(L)' 'MQTFESFGKNYSQLFMYLIPFLLFDVIMRGMALWRASRAGQKGWFIALLIVNSLGLLPLFYLLTHKSKKKISHGS' A
#
# COMPACT_ATOMS: atom_id res chain seq x y z
N MET A 1 -23.81 37.47 5.11
CA MET A 1 -22.71 37.48 4.10
C MET A 1 -21.34 37.09 4.69
N GLN A 2 -21.06 37.28 6.00
CA GLN A 2 -19.79 36.87 6.63
C GLN A 2 -19.58 35.35 6.79
N THR A 3 -20.65 34.53 6.71
CA THR A 3 -20.57 33.09 6.96
C THR A 3 -19.96 32.31 5.80
N PHE A 4 -20.22 32.68 4.54
CA PHE A 4 -19.69 31.99 3.34
C PHE A 4 -18.17 32.13 3.18
N GLU A 5 -17.62 33.31 3.47
CA GLU A 5 -16.18 33.58 3.53
C GLU A 5 -15.49 32.68 4.57
N SER A 6 -16.12 32.52 5.74
CA SER A 6 -15.62 31.64 6.80
C SER A 6 -15.63 30.17 6.38
N PHE A 7 -16.66 29.70 5.67
CA PHE A 7 -16.67 28.34 5.13
C PHE A 7 -15.45 28.06 4.24
N GLY A 8 -15.15 28.94 3.27
CA GLY A 8 -14.00 28.77 2.37
C GLY A 8 -12.65 28.70 3.08
N LYS A 9 -12.42 29.55 4.09
CA LYS A 9 -11.17 29.54 4.88
C LYS A 9 -11.02 28.28 5.72
N ASN A 10 -12.10 27.75 6.30
CA ASN A 10 -12.08 26.52 7.08
C ASN A 10 -11.62 25.32 6.23
N TYR A 11 -12.12 25.19 5.00
CA TYR A 11 -11.69 24.12 4.10
C TYR A 11 -10.21 24.26 3.71
N SER A 12 -9.76 25.47 3.36
CA SER A 12 -8.34 25.72 3.06
C SER A 12 -7.41 25.37 4.22
N GLN A 13 -7.85 25.63 5.46
CA GLN A 13 -7.09 25.34 6.66
C GLN A 13 -7.06 23.82 6.96
N LEU A 14 -8.14 23.09 6.69
CA LEU A 14 -8.17 21.64 6.80
C LEU A 14 -7.19 20.96 5.83
N PHE A 15 -7.10 21.43 4.58
CA PHE A 15 -6.12 20.90 3.61
C PHE A 15 -4.68 21.02 4.09
N MET A 16 -4.34 22.09 4.82
CA MET A 16 -3.00 22.29 5.37
C MET A 16 -2.63 21.26 6.43
N TYR A 17 -3.60 20.77 7.21
CA TYR A 17 -3.39 19.70 8.20
C TYR A 17 -3.49 18.29 7.59
N LEU A 18 -4.21 18.15 6.47
CA LEU A 18 -4.43 16.86 5.81
C LEU A 18 -3.14 16.26 5.23
N ILE A 19 -2.30 17.10 4.61
CA ILE A 19 -1.04 16.67 3.97
C ILE A 19 -0.07 16.03 4.98
N PRO A 20 0.32 16.68 6.10
CA PRO A 20 1.23 16.07 7.07
C PRO A 20 0.62 14.84 7.75
N PHE A 21 -0.70 14.82 7.96
CA PHE A 21 -1.40 13.65 8.49
C PHE A 21 -1.31 12.45 7.53
N LEU A 22 -1.48 12.69 6.23
CA LEU A 22 -1.37 11.66 5.21
C LEU A 22 0.07 11.14 5.07
N LEU A 23 1.06 12.04 5.11
CA LEU A 23 2.47 11.65 5.14
C LEU A 23 2.77 10.80 6.38
N PHE A 24 2.26 11.20 7.55
CA PHE A 24 2.44 10.44 8.78
C PHE A 24 1.80 9.05 8.71
N ASP A 25 0.59 8.94 8.16
CA ASP A 25 -0.09 7.65 7.97
C ASP A 25 0.67 6.74 7.00
N VAL A 26 1.17 7.29 5.89
CA VAL A 26 2.02 6.56 4.92
C VAL A 26 3.34 6.14 5.55
N ILE A 27 3.96 6.98 6.38
CA ILE A 27 5.21 6.68 7.09
C ILE A 27 4.97 5.58 8.13
N MET A 28 3.90 5.66 8.93
CA MET A 28 3.56 4.61 9.91
C MET A 28 3.26 3.29 9.22
N ARG A 29 2.45 3.30 8.15
CA ARG A 29 2.21 2.13 7.31
C ARG A 29 3.53 1.61 6.74
N GLY A 30 4.37 2.47 6.16
CA GLY A 30 5.68 2.14 5.61
C GLY A 30 6.65 1.55 6.64
N MET A 31 6.63 2.01 7.91
CA MET A 31 7.47 1.48 8.99
C MET A 31 6.98 0.14 9.53
N ALA A 32 5.67 0.00 9.81
CA ALA A 32 5.07 -1.27 10.19
C ALA A 32 5.38 -2.34 9.14
N LEU A 33 5.32 -1.88 7.91
CA LEU A 33 5.55 -2.69 6.76
C LEU A 33 7.15 -2.94 6.75
N TRP A 34 8.07 -1.96 6.89
CA TRP A 34 9.54 -2.17 6.81
C TRP A 34 10.03 -3.26 7.77
N ARG A 35 9.42 -3.29 8.95
CA ARG A 35 9.63 -4.31 9.98
C ARG A 35 9.14 -5.70 9.55
N ALA A 36 8.03 -5.81 8.81
CA ALA A 36 7.54 -7.06 8.23
C ALA A 36 8.36 -7.54 7.02
N SER A 37 8.93 -6.64 6.21
CA SER A 37 9.84 -6.98 5.11
C SER A 37 11.13 -7.63 5.61
N ARG A 38 11.71 -7.04 6.67
CA ARG A 38 12.90 -7.56 7.36
C ARG A 38 12.67 -8.92 8.02
N ALA A 39 11.43 -9.33 8.26
CA ALA A 39 11.08 -10.66 8.73
C ALA A 39 11.11 -11.74 7.62
N GLY A 40 11.61 -11.42 6.41
CA GLY A 40 11.82 -12.39 5.33
C GLY A 40 10.55 -12.80 4.58
N GLN A 41 9.44 -12.10 4.82
CA GLN A 41 8.15 -12.34 4.19
C GLN A 41 8.12 -11.66 2.82
N LYS A 42 8.23 -12.46 1.75
CA LYS A 42 8.17 -11.99 0.34
C LYS A 42 6.99 -11.05 0.08
N GLY A 43 5.88 -11.19 0.81
CA GLY A 43 4.65 -10.40 0.72
C GLY A 43 4.84 -8.87 0.83
N TRP A 44 5.99 -8.40 1.29
CA TRP A 44 6.26 -6.97 1.37
C TRP A 44 6.64 -6.29 0.07
N PHE A 45 7.48 -6.96 -0.72
CA PHE A 45 7.83 -6.54 -2.07
C PHE A 45 6.56 -6.49 -2.94
N ILE A 46 5.62 -7.41 -2.67
CA ILE A 46 4.30 -7.45 -3.27
C ILE A 46 3.46 -6.24 -2.88
N ALA A 47 3.40 -5.86 -1.60
CA ALA A 47 2.61 -4.70 -1.17
C ALA A 47 3.09 -3.40 -1.85
N LEU A 48 4.40 -3.18 -1.97
CA LEU A 48 4.96 -2.06 -2.73
C LEU A 48 4.66 -2.15 -4.22
N LEU A 49 4.73 -3.35 -4.81
CA LEU A 49 4.34 -3.60 -6.20
C LEU A 49 2.85 -3.32 -6.42
N ILE A 50 1.95 -3.66 -5.50
CA ILE A 50 0.51 -3.41 -5.68
C ILE A 50 0.20 -1.91 -5.57
N VAL A 51 0.84 -1.21 -4.63
CA VAL A 51 0.64 0.23 -4.45
C VAL A 51 1.21 1.04 -5.62
N ASN A 52 2.38 0.68 -6.15
CA ASN A 52 2.95 1.31 -7.35
C ASN A 52 2.33 0.79 -8.66
N SER A 53 1.87 -0.46 -8.66
CA SER A 53 1.41 -1.18 -9.84
C SER A 53 -0.06 -1.59 -9.67
N LEU A 54 -0.91 -0.64 -9.30
CA LEU A 54 -2.37 -0.76 -9.43
C LEU A 54 -2.82 -1.16 -10.86
N GLY A 55 -1.91 -1.14 -11.86
CA GLY A 55 -2.10 -1.73 -13.20
C GLY A 55 -1.44 -3.09 -13.48
N LEU A 56 -0.66 -3.68 -12.57
CA LEU A 56 0.20 -4.87 -12.85
C LEU A 56 -0.03 -6.07 -11.92
N LEU A 57 -1.09 -6.01 -11.10
CA LEU A 57 -1.58 -7.08 -10.23
C LEU A 57 -1.64 -8.48 -10.89
N PRO A 58 -1.98 -8.64 -12.19
CA PRO A 58 -2.09 -9.96 -12.83
C PRO A 58 -0.76 -10.70 -12.99
N LEU A 59 0.35 -9.99 -13.26
CA LEU A 59 1.64 -10.61 -13.56
C LEU A 59 2.27 -11.26 -12.32
N PHE A 60 2.04 -10.67 -11.15
CA PHE A 60 2.51 -11.20 -9.88
C PHE A 60 1.78 -12.50 -9.46
N TYR A 61 0.47 -12.59 -9.71
CA TYR A 61 -0.32 -13.77 -9.37
C TYR A 61 0.17 -15.02 -10.14
N LEU A 62 0.56 -14.82 -11.41
CA LEU A 62 1.10 -15.85 -12.29
C LEU A 62 2.43 -16.43 -11.78
N LEU A 63 3.28 -15.60 -11.15
CA LEU A 63 4.60 -16.02 -10.65
C LEU A 63 4.53 -16.75 -9.30
N THR A 64 3.51 -16.48 -8.50
CA THR A 64 3.38 -17.05 -7.14
C THR A 64 2.79 -18.46 -7.16
N HIS A 65 1.84 -18.73 -8.06
CA HIS A 65 1.24 -20.06 -8.23
C HIS A 65 2.01 -20.92 -9.24
N LYS A 66 3.28 -21.26 -8.95
CA LYS A 66 3.87 -22.47 -9.53
C LYS A 66 3.49 -23.65 -8.66
N SER A 67 2.30 -24.19 -8.87
CA SER A 67 1.85 -25.46 -8.30
C SER A 67 2.93 -26.51 -8.50
N LYS A 68 3.57 -26.95 -7.41
CA LYS A 68 4.50 -28.08 -7.46
C LYS A 68 3.69 -29.32 -7.81
N LYS A 69 3.66 -29.67 -9.10
CA LYS A 69 3.12 -30.95 -9.56
C LYS A 69 4.12 -32.01 -9.08
N LYS A 70 3.89 -32.59 -7.90
CA LYS A 70 4.55 -33.85 -7.50
C LYS A 70 4.07 -34.90 -8.48
N ILE A 71 4.89 -35.17 -9.49
CA ILE A 71 4.77 -36.38 -10.29
C ILE A 71 5.19 -37.53 -9.37
N SER A 72 4.17 -38.16 -8.75
CA SER A 72 4.30 -39.49 -8.19
C SER A 72 4.61 -40.43 -9.35
N HIS A 73 5.80 -41.00 -9.36
CA HIS A 73 6.04 -42.25 -10.07
C HIS A 73 6.33 -43.28 -8.99
N GLY A 74 5.33 -44.13 -8.78
CA GLY A 74 5.52 -45.39 -8.11
C GLY A 74 6.37 -46.31 -8.99
N SER A 75 7.31 -46.99 -8.35
CA SER A 75 7.84 -48.33 -8.64
C SER A 75 8.69 -48.69 -7.44
#